data_AF-A0A8J7X848-F1
#
_entry.id   AF-A0A8J7X848-F1
#
_cell.length_a   1.000
_cell.length_b   1.000
_cell.length_c   1.000
_cell.angle_alpha   90.00
_cell.angle_beta   90.00
_cell.angle_gamma   90.00
#
_symmetry.space_group_name_H-M   'P 1'
#
loop_
_entity.id
_entity.type
_entity.pdbx_description
1 polymer ?
#
loop_
_entity_poly.entity_id
_entity_poly.type
_entity_poly.pdbx_seq_one_letter_code
_entity_poly.pdbx_strand_id
1 'polypeptide(L)'
;MNIRTLHVLVHPGFYSSWMRKHGEKDKIDPEILKMEADLIETYRQKIGTLGNEDVLVILAPTQGAHFKTDVAEGESWVALARDAKTQLGKRCMSVSNPQILENTSRRVSEKDSVDGMMKYLNARGFRITEETACEVWGAAAEECVVQVADAIFYQAPLRKR
;
A
#
# COMPACT_ATOMS: atom_id res chain seq x y z
N MET A 1 -3.60 -19.32 -9.09
CA MET A 1 -4.13 -18.34 -10.05
C MET A 1 -2.97 -17.52 -10.56
N ASN A 2 -2.76 -17.50 -11.87
CA ASN A 2 -1.77 -16.59 -12.46
C ASN A 2 -2.37 -15.19 -12.43
N ILE A 3 -1.58 -14.21 -12.00
CA ILE A 3 -2.02 -12.82 -11.96
C ILE A 3 -1.47 -12.09 -13.18
N ARG A 4 -2.30 -11.25 -13.80
CA ARG A 4 -1.89 -10.42 -14.93
C ARG A 4 -1.09 -9.22 -14.46
N THR A 5 -1.60 -8.53 -13.43
CA THR A 5 -0.96 -7.35 -12.89
C THR A 5 -1.01 -7.33 -11.36
N LEU A 6 0.15 -7.06 -10.75
CA LEU A 6 0.31 -6.75 -9.34
C LEU A 6 0.28 -5.23 -9.17
N HIS A 7 -0.78 -4.72 -8.56
CA HIS A 7 -0.88 -3.32 -8.17
C HIS A 7 -0.45 -3.17 -6.71
N VAL A 8 0.43 -2.21 -6.44
CA VAL A 8 0.88 -1.89 -5.09
C VAL A 8 0.57 -0.44 -4.79
N LEU A 9 -0.36 -0.21 -3.87
CA LEU A 9 -0.66 1.10 -3.32
C LEU A 9 0.22 1.33 -2.09
N VAL A 10 1.14 2.28 -2.21
CA VAL A 10 2.09 2.64 -1.16
C VAL A 10 1.67 3.96 -0.57
N HIS A 11 1.66 4.03 0.77
CA HIS A 11 1.55 5.28 1.53
C HIS A 11 0.55 6.26 0.88
N PRO A 12 -0.75 5.91 0.89
CA PRO A 12 -1.74 6.57 0.04
C PRO A 12 -1.87 8.08 0.32
N GLY A 13 -1.30 8.56 1.42
CA GLY A 13 -0.86 9.93 1.54
C GLY A 13 -1.49 10.67 2.69
N PHE A 14 -1.77 9.94 3.77
CA PHE A 14 -2.63 10.40 4.83
C PHE A 14 -1.84 10.62 6.11
N TYR A 15 -2.26 11.63 6.86
CA TYR A 15 -1.84 11.78 8.24
C TYR A 15 -2.29 10.54 9.02
N SER A 16 -1.36 9.86 9.67
CA SER A 16 -1.70 8.76 10.58
C SER A 16 -2.54 9.29 11.76
N SER A 17 -3.31 8.41 12.41
CA SER A 17 -4.03 8.76 13.65
C SER A 17 -3.10 9.38 14.70
N TRP A 18 -1.85 8.89 14.75
CA TRP A 18 -0.81 9.42 15.62
C TRP A 18 -0.48 10.88 15.29
N MET A 19 -0.29 11.21 14.01
CA MET A 19 -0.03 12.58 13.55
C MET A 19 -1.23 13.50 13.77
N ARG A 20 -2.46 13.02 13.61
CA ARG A 20 -3.67 13.81 13.93
C ARG A 20 -3.82 14.10 15.43
N LYS A 21 -3.37 13.16 16.27
CA LYS A 21 -3.53 13.25 17.73
C LYS A 21 -2.39 13.97 18.45
N HIS A 22 -1.20 13.94 17.88
CA HIS A 22 0.02 14.46 18.52
C HIS A 22 0.74 15.52 17.69
N GLY A 23 0.38 15.70 16.41
CA GLY A 23 0.66 16.93 15.67
C GLY A 23 -0.25 18.04 16.20
N GLU A 24 0.28 19.25 16.25
CA GLU A 24 -0.38 20.46 16.80
C GLU A 24 -1.87 20.51 16.40
N LYS A 25 -2.73 20.21 17.38
CA LYS A 25 -4.12 19.81 17.20
C LYS A 25 -5.07 20.85 16.61
N ASP A 26 -4.61 22.08 16.34
CA ASP A 26 -5.52 23.19 16.04
C ASP A 26 -5.49 23.69 14.59
N LYS A 27 -4.66 23.16 13.69
CA LYS A 27 -4.73 23.51 12.24
C LYS A 27 -4.25 22.37 11.33
N ILE A 28 -4.96 21.24 11.27
CA ILE A 28 -4.92 20.50 10.00
C ILE A 28 -5.69 21.37 9.01
N ASP A 29 -4.96 21.96 8.07
CA ASP A 29 -5.52 22.84 7.06
C ASP A 29 -6.72 22.14 6.37
N PRO A 30 -7.92 22.76 6.30
CA PRO A 30 -9.04 22.20 5.55
C PRO A 30 -8.67 21.81 4.10
N GLU A 31 -7.70 22.49 3.49
CA GLU A 31 -7.19 22.12 2.16
C GLU A 31 -6.50 20.76 2.19
N ILE A 32 -5.76 20.43 3.24
CA ILE A 32 -5.13 19.12 3.42
C ILE A 32 -6.18 18.02 3.54
N LEU A 33 -7.24 18.26 4.31
CA LEU A 33 -8.36 17.30 4.44
C LEU A 33 -9.09 17.09 3.11
N LYS A 34 -9.23 18.15 2.31
CA LYS A 34 -9.80 18.08 0.96
C LYS A 34 -8.90 17.30 0.01
N MET A 35 -7.60 17.57 0.02
CA MET A 35 -6.61 16.83 -0.78
C MET A 35 -6.63 15.33 -0.45
N GLU A 36 -6.77 14.97 0.82
CA GLU A 36 -6.94 13.58 1.24
C GLU A 36 -8.21 12.94 0.68
N ALA A 37 -9.35 13.63 0.73
CA ALA A 37 -10.60 13.14 0.15
C ALA A 37 -10.50 12.93 -1.37
N ASP A 38 -9.89 13.88 -2.08
CA ASP A 38 -9.67 13.82 -3.53
C ASP A 38 -8.71 12.65 -3.90
N LEU A 39 -7.68 12.40 -3.09
CA LEU A 39 -6.77 11.26 -3.25
C LEU A 39 -7.48 9.92 -3.03
N ILE A 40 -8.31 9.80 -2.01
CA ILE A 40 -9.12 8.60 -1.76
C ILE A 40 -10.01 8.31 -2.95
N GLU A 41 -10.68 9.33 -3.47
CA GLU A 41 -11.58 9.17 -4.62
C GLU A 41 -10.81 8.75 -5.87
N THR A 42 -9.64 9.35 -6.11
CA THR A 42 -8.73 8.94 -7.19
C THR A 42 -8.35 7.45 -7.08
N TYR A 43 -8.02 6.99 -5.87
CA TYR A 43 -7.69 5.60 -5.64
C TYR A 43 -8.90 4.67 -5.78
N ARG A 44 -10.08 5.08 -5.30
CA ARG A 44 -11.32 4.32 -5.51
C ARG A 44 -11.61 4.13 -6.98
N GLN A 45 -11.49 5.18 -7.77
CA GLN A 45 -11.67 5.12 -9.23
C GLN A 45 -10.67 4.14 -9.86
N LYS A 46 -9.39 4.23 -9.50
CA LYS A 46 -8.35 3.31 -10.00
C LYS A 46 -8.66 1.86 -9.62
N ILE A 47 -9.05 1.60 -8.37
CA ILE A 47 -9.47 0.27 -7.89
C ILE A 47 -10.71 -0.23 -8.65
N GLY A 48 -11.63 0.69 -8.98
CA GLY A 48 -12.78 0.51 -9.86
C GLY A 48 -12.46 -0.13 -11.21
N THR A 49 -11.27 0.15 -11.74
CA THR A 49 -10.83 -0.32 -13.07
C THR A 49 -10.14 -1.68 -13.06
N LEU A 50 -9.84 -2.25 -11.89
CA LEU A 50 -9.05 -3.48 -11.79
C LEU A 50 -9.86 -4.70 -12.26
N GLY A 51 -9.29 -5.43 -13.21
CA GLY A 51 -9.87 -6.64 -13.78
C GLY A 51 -9.82 -7.84 -12.83
N ASN A 52 -10.39 -8.96 -13.27
CA ASN A 52 -10.48 -10.19 -12.46
C ASN A 52 -9.14 -10.88 -12.22
N GLU A 53 -8.15 -10.63 -13.07
CA GLU A 53 -6.79 -11.20 -12.99
C GLU A 53 -5.81 -10.27 -12.26
N ASP A 54 -6.28 -9.12 -11.80
CA ASP A 54 -5.47 -8.13 -11.10
C ASP A 54 -5.53 -8.36 -9.59
N VAL A 55 -4.39 -8.15 -8.93
CA VAL A 55 -4.24 -8.24 -7.48
C VAL A 55 -3.75 -6.92 -6.94
N LEU A 56 -4.35 -6.48 -5.83
CA LEU A 56 -4.00 -5.25 -5.14
C LEU A 56 -3.38 -5.55 -3.79
N VAL A 57 -2.18 -5.00 -3.56
CA VAL A 57 -1.54 -4.93 -2.25
C VAL A 57 -1.55 -3.47 -1.79
N ILE A 58 -2.12 -3.21 -0.61
CA ILE A 58 -2.11 -1.89 0.03
C ILE A 58 -1.09 -1.95 1.17
N LEU A 59 0.01 -1.21 1.05
CA LEU A 59 0.97 -1.04 2.13
C LEU A 59 0.46 0.06 3.06
N ALA A 60 0.14 -0.31 4.29
CA ALA A 60 -0.36 0.63 5.28
C ALA A 60 0.74 1.62 5.69
N PRO A 61 0.39 2.88 5.99
CA PRO A 61 1.35 3.89 6.46
C PRO A 61 1.88 3.59 7.88
N THR A 62 1.21 2.73 8.63
CA THR A 62 1.52 2.42 10.03
C THR A 62 1.72 0.92 10.26
N GLN A 63 2.39 0.58 11.37
CA GLN A 63 2.71 -0.78 11.77
C GLN A 63 2.34 -1.10 13.22
N GLY A 64 2.27 -2.39 13.53
CA GLY A 64 2.13 -2.89 14.89
C GLY A 64 0.94 -2.29 15.64
N ALA A 65 1.21 -1.65 16.78
CA ALA A 65 0.18 -1.02 17.61
C ALA A 65 -0.49 0.18 16.91
N HIS A 66 0.25 0.95 16.10
CA HIS A 66 -0.29 2.10 15.38
C HIS A 66 -1.24 1.68 14.26
N PHE A 67 -0.94 0.60 13.55
CA PHE A 67 -1.87 0.02 12.56
C PHE A 67 -3.21 -0.37 13.19
N LYS A 68 -3.18 -1.04 14.35
CA LYS A 68 -4.42 -1.40 15.07
C LYS A 68 -5.19 -0.16 15.51
N THR A 69 -4.48 0.90 15.88
CA THR A 69 -5.05 2.19 16.29
C THR A 69 -5.76 2.85 15.10
N ASP A 70 -5.10 2.97 13.94
CA ASP A 70 -5.71 3.51 12.72
C ASP A 70 -6.99 2.74 12.33
N VAL A 71 -6.96 1.40 12.44
CA VAL A 71 -8.12 0.55 12.14
C VAL A 71 -9.27 0.77 13.12
N ALA A 72 -8.97 0.93 14.41
CA ALA A 72 -9.95 1.18 15.45
C ALA A 72 -10.58 2.57 15.31
N GLU A 73 -9.78 3.56 14.90
CA GLU A 73 -10.19 4.95 14.75
C GLU A 73 -10.86 5.23 13.41
N GLY A 74 -10.77 4.29 12.47
CA GLY A 74 -11.44 4.40 11.18
C GLY A 74 -10.79 5.44 10.28
N GLU A 75 -9.45 5.53 10.30
CA GLU A 75 -8.70 6.42 9.41
C GLU A 75 -9.11 6.21 7.95
N SER A 76 -9.06 7.27 7.15
CA SER A 76 -9.63 7.30 5.80
C SER A 76 -9.05 6.22 4.88
N TRP A 77 -7.78 5.86 5.08
CA TRP A 77 -7.11 4.79 4.35
C TRP A 77 -7.65 3.39 4.68
N VAL A 78 -8.14 3.19 5.91
CA VAL A 78 -8.78 1.95 6.33
C VAL A 78 -10.11 1.78 5.62
N ALA A 79 -10.86 2.89 5.44
CA ALA A 79 -12.09 2.87 4.65
C ALA A 79 -11.80 2.45 3.20
N LEU A 80 -10.80 3.07 2.56
CA LEU A 80 -10.34 2.68 1.23
C LEU A 80 -9.97 1.19 1.16
N ALA A 81 -9.22 0.67 2.14
CA ALA A 81 -8.84 -0.74 2.17
C ALA A 81 -10.05 -1.68 2.33
N ARG A 82 -11.06 -1.29 3.12
CA ARG A 82 -12.32 -2.04 3.27
C ARG A 82 -13.14 -2.04 1.99
N ASP A 83 -13.24 -0.90 1.32
CA ASP A 83 -13.95 -0.76 0.04
C ASP A 83 -13.29 -1.64 -1.02
N ALA A 84 -11.97 -1.53 -1.17
CA ALA A 84 -11.19 -2.35 -2.10
C ALA A 84 -11.31 -3.85 -1.79
N LYS A 85 -11.34 -4.21 -0.49
CA LYS A 85 -11.55 -5.59 -0.06
C LYS A 85 -12.93 -6.12 -0.42
N THR A 86 -13.95 -5.28 -0.33
CA THR A 86 -15.33 -5.61 -0.70
C THR A 86 -15.44 -5.85 -2.20
N GLN A 87 -14.81 -5.00 -3.01
CA GLN A 87 -14.86 -5.09 -4.47
C GLN A 87 -14.03 -6.25 -5.03
N LEU A 88 -12.78 -6.41 -4.56
CA LEU A 88 -11.83 -7.37 -5.13
C LEU A 88 -11.80 -8.72 -4.38
N GLY A 89 -12.44 -8.80 -3.21
CA GLY A 89 -12.49 -9.99 -2.38
C GLY A 89 -11.10 -10.49 -1.99
N LYS A 90 -10.77 -11.74 -2.32
CA LYS A 90 -9.47 -12.34 -1.98
C LYS A 90 -8.29 -11.71 -2.72
N ARG A 91 -8.53 -10.95 -3.79
CA ARG A 91 -7.51 -10.29 -4.63
C ARG A 91 -7.01 -8.97 -4.06
N CYS A 92 -7.63 -8.44 -3.01
CA CYS A 92 -7.10 -7.31 -2.25
C CYS A 92 -6.50 -7.77 -0.93
N MET A 93 -5.34 -7.22 -0.57
CA MET A 93 -4.75 -7.38 0.75
C MET A 93 -4.17 -6.07 1.24
N SER A 94 -4.33 -5.81 2.54
CA SER A 94 -3.61 -4.76 3.24
C SER A 94 -2.52 -5.40 4.09
N VAL A 95 -1.31 -4.87 4.01
CA VAL A 95 -0.15 -5.36 4.75
C VAL A 95 0.38 -4.23 5.61
N SER A 96 0.41 -4.46 6.91
CA SER A 96 1.04 -3.58 7.90
C SER A 96 2.53 -3.91 7.98
N ASN A 97 3.32 -3.46 7.01
CA ASN A 97 4.78 -3.60 7.11
C ASN A 97 5.51 -2.55 6.27
N PRO A 98 5.71 -1.34 6.82
CA PRO A 98 6.46 -0.25 6.21
C PRO A 98 7.98 -0.47 6.33
N GLN A 99 8.47 -1.70 6.55
CA GLN A 99 9.91 -1.98 6.53
C GLN A 99 10.55 -1.70 5.15
N ILE A 100 9.76 -1.59 4.08
CA ILE A 100 10.21 -1.05 2.78
C ILE A 100 10.45 0.49 2.84
N LEU A 101 9.87 1.16 3.84
CA LEU A 101 9.82 2.62 4.01
C LEU A 101 10.67 3.11 5.19
N GLU A 102 11.22 2.20 5.99
CA GLU A 102 12.09 2.51 7.11
C GLU A 102 13.50 2.82 6.59
N ASN A 103 13.77 4.10 6.31
CA ASN A 103 15.13 4.64 6.14
C ASN A 103 15.91 4.64 7.47
N THR A 104 15.54 3.76 8.41
CA THR A 104 16.12 3.65 9.75
C THR A 104 17.27 2.66 9.69
N SER A 105 18.46 3.20 9.91
CA SER A 105 19.80 2.63 10.07
C SER A 105 19.97 1.40 11.00
N ARG A 106 18.93 0.62 11.28
CA ARG A 106 18.96 -0.63 12.04
C ARG A 106 18.43 -1.81 11.23
N ARG A 107 19.31 -2.36 10.39
CA ARG A 107 19.44 -3.81 10.08
C ARG A 107 18.15 -4.65 9.91
N VAL A 108 17.13 -4.14 9.25
CA VAL A 108 16.18 -5.00 8.55
C VAL A 108 16.50 -4.80 7.09
N SER A 109 16.93 -5.84 6.39
CA SER A 109 17.29 -5.68 5.00
C SER A 109 16.01 -5.47 4.19
N GLU A 110 15.98 -4.50 3.28
CA GLU A 110 14.85 -4.25 2.35
C GLU A 110 14.38 -5.54 1.65
N LYS A 111 15.28 -6.52 1.54
CA LYS A 111 15.04 -7.90 1.08
C LYS A 111 13.95 -8.64 1.87
N ASP A 112 13.87 -8.44 3.18
CA ASP A 112 12.96 -9.21 4.04
C ASP A 112 11.48 -8.84 3.85
N SER A 113 11.20 -7.62 3.37
CA SER A 113 9.83 -7.08 3.27
C SER A 113 9.14 -7.45 1.97
N VAL A 114 9.83 -7.30 0.84
CA VAL A 114 9.32 -7.75 -0.46
C VAL A 114 9.25 -9.27 -0.49
N ASP A 115 10.25 -9.98 0.06
CA ASP A 115 10.16 -11.43 0.25
C ASP A 115 8.94 -11.83 1.09
N GLY A 116 8.64 -11.08 2.15
CA GLY A 116 7.44 -11.26 2.97
C GLY A 116 6.15 -11.11 2.16
N MET A 117 6.03 -10.04 1.38
CA MET A 117 4.90 -9.80 0.48
C MET A 117 4.75 -10.94 -0.54
N MET A 118 5.84 -11.34 -1.18
CA MET A 118 5.86 -12.41 -2.20
C MET A 118 5.50 -13.76 -1.60
N LYS A 119 6.03 -14.11 -0.42
CA LYS A 119 5.64 -15.31 0.34
C LYS A 119 4.15 -15.30 0.65
N TYR A 120 3.60 -14.14 1.03
CA TYR A 120 2.19 -14.00 1.36
C TYR A 120 1.27 -14.12 0.13
N LEU A 121 1.69 -13.55 -1.00
CA LEU A 121 1.00 -13.71 -2.30
C LEU A 121 1.00 -15.18 -2.74
N ASN A 122 2.15 -15.85 -2.67
CA ASN A 122 2.30 -17.27 -2.98
C ASN A 122 1.45 -18.16 -2.06
N ALA A 123 1.44 -17.89 -0.75
CA ALA A 123 0.64 -18.63 0.22
C ALA A 123 -0.88 -18.51 -0.04
N ARG A 124 -1.31 -17.42 -0.69
CA ARG A 124 -2.70 -17.24 -1.15
C ARG A 124 -2.99 -17.87 -2.52
N GLY A 125 -2.00 -18.53 -3.12
CA GLY A 125 -2.13 -19.17 -4.42
C GLY A 125 -2.05 -18.20 -5.61
N PHE A 126 -1.58 -16.96 -5.40
CA PHE A 126 -1.26 -16.05 -6.49
C PHE A 126 0.15 -16.36 -6.98
N ARG A 127 0.27 -16.65 -8.28
CA ARG A 127 1.55 -16.97 -8.91
C ARG A 127 2.01 -15.78 -9.71
N ILE A 128 3.17 -15.23 -9.34
CA ILE A 128 3.87 -14.18 -10.07
C ILE A 128 4.88 -14.82 -11.01
N THR A 129 4.87 -14.41 -12.26
CA THR A 129 5.78 -14.88 -13.32
C THR A 129 6.50 -13.69 -13.94
N GLU A 130 7.48 -13.95 -14.81
CA GLU A 130 8.19 -12.93 -15.59
C GLU A 130 7.29 -12.07 -16.49
N GLU A 131 6.08 -12.55 -16.76
CA GLU A 131 5.07 -11.87 -17.57
C GLU A 131 4.11 -11.01 -16.75
N THR A 132 4.08 -11.20 -15.43
CA THR A 132 3.24 -10.40 -14.53
C THR A 132 3.71 -8.95 -14.59
N ALA A 133 2.82 -8.03 -14.95
CA ALA A 133 3.12 -6.60 -14.84
C ALA A 133 3.06 -6.16 -13.37
N CYS A 134 3.83 -5.15 -12.99
CA CYS A 134 3.74 -4.54 -11.67
C CYS A 134 3.58 -3.03 -11.78
N GLU A 135 2.59 -2.50 -11.07
CA GLU A 135 2.29 -1.07 -11.01
C GLU A 135 2.33 -0.61 -9.55
N VAL A 136 3.22 0.32 -9.24
CA VAL A 136 3.33 0.92 -7.91
C VAL A 136 2.84 2.36 -7.96
N TRP A 137 2.01 2.76 -7.01
CA TRP A 137 1.38 4.09 -6.97
C TRP A 137 1.25 4.59 -5.52
N GLY A 138 1.32 5.91 -5.38
CA GLY A 138 1.20 6.63 -4.11
C GLY A 138 1.49 8.12 -4.34
N ALA A 139 0.84 9.00 -3.58
CA ALA A 139 0.86 10.43 -3.86
C ALA A 139 1.66 11.29 -2.86
N ALA A 140 1.74 10.92 -1.58
CA ALA A 140 2.37 11.80 -0.58
C ALA A 140 3.83 11.49 -0.27
N ALA A 141 4.41 10.46 -0.88
CA ALA A 141 5.78 10.06 -0.64
C ALA A 141 6.36 9.44 -1.92
N GLU A 142 6.65 10.29 -2.91
CA GLU A 142 7.21 9.85 -4.20
C GLU A 142 8.49 9.01 -4.01
N GLU A 143 9.36 9.38 -3.05
CA GLU A 143 10.56 8.61 -2.70
C GLU A 143 10.21 7.18 -2.23
N CYS A 144 9.18 7.03 -1.38
CA CYS A 144 8.71 5.74 -0.91
C CYS A 144 8.11 4.89 -2.05
N VAL A 145 7.40 5.52 -2.98
CA VAL A 145 6.85 4.84 -4.17
C VAL A 145 7.98 4.31 -5.04
N VAL A 146 9.02 5.13 -5.28
CA VAL A 146 10.21 4.75 -6.05
C VAL A 146 10.97 3.61 -5.36
N GLN A 147 11.22 3.71 -4.05
CA GLN A 147 11.92 2.66 -3.30
C GLN A 147 11.17 1.32 -3.31
N VAL A 148 9.85 1.34 -3.12
CA VAL A 148 9.02 0.12 -3.20
C VAL A 148 9.05 -0.44 -4.62
N ALA A 149 8.94 0.40 -5.64
CA ALA A 149 9.03 -0.02 -7.03
C ALA A 149 10.39 -0.68 -7.31
N ASP A 150 11.49 -0.03 -6.96
CA ASP A 150 12.85 -0.54 -7.16
C ASP A 150 13.06 -1.87 -6.43
N ALA A 151 12.61 -1.99 -5.18
CA ALA A 151 12.71 -3.22 -4.41
C ALA A 151 11.92 -4.37 -5.05
N ILE A 152 10.70 -4.10 -5.55
CA ILE A 152 9.90 -5.10 -6.26
C ILE A 152 10.56 -5.50 -7.58
N PHE A 153 11.03 -4.54 -8.38
CA PHE A 153 11.66 -4.80 -9.68
C PHE A 153 13.04 -5.46 -9.56
N TYR A 154 13.73 -5.30 -8.43
CA TYR A 154 15.02 -5.95 -8.17
C TYR A 154 14.87 -7.38 -7.62
N GLN A 155 13.77 -7.69 -6.92
CA GLN A 155 13.63 -8.95 -6.16
C GLN A 155 12.59 -9.92 -6.73
N ALA A 156 11.57 -9.42 -7.40
CA ALA A 156 10.61 -10.27 -8.10
C ALA A 156 11.15 -10.55 -9.53
N PRO A 157 10.92 -11.76 -10.08
CA PRO A 157 11.24 -12.06 -11.47
C PRO A 157 10.25 -11.30 -12.36
N LEU A 158 10.38 -9.98 -12.46
CA LEU A 158 9.50 -9.11 -13.23
C LEU A 158 10.38 -8.42 -14.26
N ARG A 159 10.03 -8.53 -15.55
CA ARG A 159 10.73 -7.76 -16.58
C ARG A 159 10.61 -6.26 -16.26
N LYS A 160 11.74 -5.57 -16.06
CA LYS A 160 11.82 -4.11 -16.24
C LYS A 160 11.33 -3.81 -17.66
N ARG A 161 10.27 -3.02 -17.80
CA ARG A 161 9.91 -2.39 -19.07
C ARG A 161 10.57 -1.03 -19.16
#